data_AF-A0AAJ0W241-F1
#
_entry.id   AF-A0AAJ0W241-F1
#
_cell.length_a   1.000
_cell.length_b   1.000
_cell.length_c   1.000
_cell.angle_alpha   90.00
_cell.angle_beta   90.00
_cell.angle_gamma   90.00
#
_symmetry.space_group_name_H-M   'P 1'
#
loop_
_entity.id
_entity.type
_entity.pdbx_description
1 polymer ?
#
loop_
_entity_poly.entity_id
_entity_poly.type
_entity_poly.pdbx_seq_one_letter_code
_entity_poly.pdbx_strand_id
1 'polypeptide(L)'
;MKFFRKVDAAMALSVALIPAVAQLLFGDPLYIGTWYYLVVPVTAIAIGLIARATPLFLLGTSVAISVTLLAYVAINLSLARPEGLLTLGHLFSLPGAAIGTLIGALLSRRLSRLFSAMALGFAGALVGFFLNQLVVCNTLMWCGAFSLPAR
;
A
#
# COMPACT_ATOMS: atom_id res chain seq x y z
N MET A 1 12.06 21.69 -10.68
CA MET A 1 11.51 20.30 -10.66
C MET A 1 12.35 19.29 -9.87
N LYS A 2 13.68 19.20 -10.01
CA LYS A 2 14.49 18.18 -9.30
C LYS A 2 14.41 18.27 -7.77
N PHE A 3 14.31 19.48 -7.21
CA PHE A 3 14.19 19.71 -5.76
C PHE A 3 12.88 19.15 -5.18
N PHE A 4 11.72 19.54 -5.74
CA PHE A 4 10.41 19.02 -5.33
C PHE A 4 10.32 17.49 -5.39
N ARG A 5 10.96 16.86 -6.37
CA ARG A 5 11.00 15.40 -6.48
C ARG A 5 11.85 14.74 -5.38
N LYS A 6 12.96 15.36 -4.97
CA LYS A 6 13.77 14.88 -3.85
C LYS A 6 13.01 14.99 -2.53
N VAL A 7 12.33 16.11 -2.32
CA VAL A 7 11.49 16.34 -1.12
C VAL A 7 10.34 15.33 -1.08
N ASP A 8 9.62 15.12 -2.18
CA ASP A 8 8.55 14.11 -2.26
C ASP A 8 9.07 12.70 -1.98
N ALA A 9 10.18 12.29 -2.57
CA ALA A 9 10.78 10.98 -2.31
C ALA A 9 11.22 10.82 -0.84
N ALA A 10 11.78 11.88 -0.23
CA ALA A 10 12.15 11.87 1.19
C ALA A 10 10.91 11.76 2.09
N MET A 11 9.85 12.54 1.82
CA MET A 11 8.60 12.47 2.57
C MET A 11 7.93 11.09 2.43
N ALA A 12 7.89 10.56 1.19
CA ALA A 12 7.38 9.23 0.88
C ALA A 12 8.13 8.16 1.68
N LEU A 13 9.47 8.21 1.70
CA LEU A 13 10.30 7.29 2.45
C LEU A 13 10.06 7.40 3.97
N SER A 14 9.97 8.62 4.51
CA SER A 14 9.67 8.83 5.93
C SER A 14 8.32 8.22 6.32
N VAL A 15 7.29 8.39 5.49
CA VAL A 15 5.97 7.78 5.73
C VAL A 15 6.04 6.26 5.60
N ALA A 16 6.71 5.76 4.57
CA ALA A 16 6.92 4.33 4.32
C ALA A 16 7.64 3.60 5.46
N LEU A 17 8.45 4.30 6.26
CA LEU A 17 9.15 3.73 7.40
C LEU A 17 8.26 3.59 8.64
N ILE A 18 7.10 4.27 8.70
CA ILE A 18 6.21 4.24 9.88
C ILE A 18 5.79 2.79 10.23
N PRO A 19 5.30 1.96 9.29
CA PRO A 19 4.93 0.57 9.61
C PRO A 19 6.12 -0.27 10.09
N ALA A 20 7.30 -0.08 9.51
CA ALA A 20 8.50 -0.82 9.89
C ALA A 20 8.98 -0.43 11.30
N VAL A 21 8.98 0.86 11.63
CA VAL A 21 9.31 1.35 12.98
C VAL A 21 8.27 0.84 14.00
N ALA A 22 6.99 0.89 13.67
CA ALA A 22 5.94 0.36 14.53
C ALA A 22 6.16 -1.13 14.82
N GLN A 23 6.50 -1.92 13.80
CA GLN A 23 6.81 -3.34 13.97
C GLN A 23 8.06 -3.58 14.85
N LEU A 24 9.09 -2.75 14.75
CA LEU A 24 10.26 -2.88 15.63
C LEU A 24 9.94 -2.57 17.11
N LEU A 25 8.97 -1.69 17.37
CA LEU A 25 8.58 -1.29 18.73
C LEU A 25 7.58 -2.27 19.38
N PHE A 26 6.64 -2.80 18.59
CA PHE A 26 5.52 -3.59 19.11
C PHE A 26 5.62 -5.09 18.78
N GLY A 27 6.69 -5.52 18.12
CA GLY A 27 6.85 -6.88 17.60
C GLY A 27 6.25 -7.06 16.22
N ASP A 28 6.32 -8.27 15.65
CA ASP A 28 5.81 -8.60 14.33
C ASP A 28 4.38 -9.17 14.39
N PRO A 29 3.34 -8.33 14.29
CA PRO A 29 1.96 -8.79 14.32
C PRO A 29 1.56 -9.54 13.06
N LEU A 30 2.28 -9.42 11.93
CA LEU A 30 1.93 -10.13 10.68
C LEU A 30 2.67 -11.46 10.52
N TYR A 31 3.58 -11.79 11.45
CA TYR A 31 4.38 -13.02 11.48
C TYR A 31 5.09 -13.32 10.15
N ILE A 32 5.48 -12.29 9.40
CA ILE A 32 6.06 -12.40 8.07
C ILE A 32 7.51 -11.87 8.02
N GLY A 33 7.96 -11.22 9.09
CA GLY A 33 9.29 -10.63 9.24
C GLY A 33 9.38 -9.18 8.76
N THR A 34 10.37 -8.46 9.30
CA THR A 34 10.62 -7.03 9.02
C THR A 34 10.81 -6.70 7.55
N TRP A 35 11.32 -7.65 6.75
CA TRP A 35 11.55 -7.43 5.32
C TRP A 35 10.26 -7.04 4.59
N TYR A 36 9.11 -7.55 5.00
CA TYR A 36 7.82 -7.27 4.35
C TYR A 36 7.43 -5.80 4.47
N TYR A 37 7.59 -5.24 5.67
CA TYR A 37 7.30 -3.84 6.00
C TYR A 37 8.21 -2.85 5.25
N LEU A 38 9.33 -3.31 4.71
CA LEU A 38 10.25 -2.50 3.91
C LEU A 38 10.04 -2.71 2.41
N VAL A 39 9.96 -3.96 1.95
CA VAL A 39 9.85 -4.29 0.52
C VAL A 39 8.56 -3.75 -0.09
N VAL A 40 7.43 -3.87 0.62
CA VAL A 40 6.14 -3.42 0.09
C VAL A 40 6.12 -1.91 -0.21
N PRO A 41 6.45 -1.00 0.73
CA PRO A 41 6.47 0.42 0.40
C PRO A 41 7.60 0.81 -0.56
N VAL A 42 8.78 0.18 -0.48
CA VAL A 42 9.88 0.44 -1.42
C VAL A 42 9.49 0.10 -2.86
N THR A 43 8.80 -1.03 -3.08
CA THR A 43 8.33 -1.41 -4.41
C THR A 43 7.28 -0.44 -4.95
N ALA A 44 6.34 0.02 -4.12
CA ALA A 44 5.37 1.04 -4.52
C ALA A 44 6.04 2.37 -4.93
N ILE A 45 7.03 2.83 -4.14
CA ILE A 45 7.82 4.01 -4.48
C ILE A 45 8.60 3.80 -5.79
N ALA A 46 9.22 2.63 -5.97
CA ALA A 46 9.95 2.28 -7.17
C ALA A 46 9.06 2.32 -8.42
N ILE A 47 7.84 1.80 -8.35
CA ILE A 47 6.85 1.88 -9.44
C ILE A 47 6.57 3.34 -9.80
N GLY A 48 6.30 4.21 -8.81
CA GLY A 48 6.06 5.63 -9.06
C GLY A 48 7.26 6.36 -9.67
N LEU A 49 8.48 6.01 -9.24
CA LEU A 49 9.73 6.56 -9.79
C LEU A 49 9.98 6.12 -11.23
N ILE A 50 9.84 4.82 -11.54
CA ILE A 50 9.97 4.26 -12.89
C ILE A 50 8.91 4.88 -13.81
N ALA A 51 7.68 5.02 -13.31
CA ALA A 51 6.58 5.68 -14.00
C ALA A 51 6.71 7.21 -14.02
N ARG A 52 7.85 7.80 -13.60
CA ARG A 52 8.11 9.24 -13.67
C ARG A 52 6.92 10.09 -13.19
N ALA A 53 6.31 9.67 -12.09
CA ALA A 53 5.12 10.33 -11.56
C ALA A 53 5.39 11.80 -11.24
N THR A 54 4.33 12.60 -11.24
CA THR A 54 4.40 14.02 -10.85
C THR A 54 4.75 14.16 -9.36
N PRO A 55 5.38 15.28 -8.95
CA PRO A 55 5.73 15.49 -7.55
C PRO A 55 4.49 15.41 -6.64
N LEU A 56 4.69 14.90 -5.43
CA LEU A 56 3.68 14.60 -4.39
C LEU A 56 2.90 13.30 -4.61
N PHE A 57 3.04 12.65 -5.77
CA PHE A 57 2.43 11.35 -6.02
C PHE A 57 3.00 10.25 -5.12
N LEU A 58 4.32 10.26 -4.90
CA LEU A 58 5.01 9.22 -4.11
C LEU A 58 4.58 9.25 -2.65
N LEU A 59 4.35 10.45 -2.10
CA LEU A 59 3.76 10.63 -0.79
C LEU A 59 2.39 9.96 -0.70
N GLY A 60 1.50 10.26 -1.65
CA GLY A 60 0.15 9.68 -1.70
C GLY A 60 0.16 8.14 -1.75
N THR A 61 1.01 7.56 -2.61
CA THR A 61 1.17 6.10 -2.69
C THR A 61 1.73 5.51 -1.40
N SER A 62 2.70 6.18 -0.77
CA SER A 62 3.32 5.69 0.47
C SER A 62 2.36 5.72 1.64
N VAL A 63 1.53 6.76 1.71
CA VAL A 63 0.42 6.83 2.67
C VAL A 63 -0.55 5.68 2.44
N ALA A 64 -1.00 5.44 1.20
CA ALA A 64 -1.91 4.34 0.89
C ALA A 64 -1.37 2.97 1.31
N ILE A 65 -0.12 2.65 0.96
CA ILE A 65 0.51 1.39 1.33
C ILE A 65 0.72 1.26 2.84
N SER A 66 1.06 2.35 3.51
CA SER A 66 1.18 2.36 4.97
C SER A 66 -0.18 2.10 5.63
N VAL A 67 -1.25 2.68 5.09
CA VAL A 67 -2.62 2.43 5.54
C VAL A 67 -3.02 0.98 5.34
N THR A 68 -2.72 0.35 4.19
CA THR A 68 -3.05 -1.07 3.99
C THR A 68 -2.29 -1.96 4.97
N LEU A 69 -0.99 -1.75 5.16
CA LEU A 69 -0.21 -2.49 6.15
C LEU A 69 -0.75 -2.33 7.57
N LEU A 70 -0.98 -1.09 8.00
CA LEU A 70 -1.48 -0.80 9.35
C LEU A 70 -2.89 -1.34 9.57
N ALA A 71 -3.76 -1.32 8.55
CA ALA A 71 -5.09 -1.92 8.64
C ALA A 71 -5.00 -3.43 8.86
N TYR A 72 -4.12 -4.12 8.14
CA TYR A 72 -3.88 -5.55 8.33
C TYR A 72 -3.31 -5.87 9.73
N VAL A 73 -2.38 -5.05 10.21
CA VAL A 73 -1.89 -5.13 11.59
C VAL A 73 -3.02 -4.96 12.59
N ALA A 74 -3.83 -3.91 12.46
CA ALA A 74 -4.92 -3.61 13.37
C ALA A 74 -5.98 -4.72 13.40
N ILE A 75 -6.29 -5.31 12.24
CA ILE A 75 -7.21 -6.44 12.15
C ILE A 75 -6.63 -7.67 12.83
N ASN A 76 -5.37 -8.02 12.54
CA ASN A 76 -4.77 -9.22 13.15
C ASN A 76 -4.67 -9.12 14.67
N LEU A 77 -4.39 -7.92 15.20
CA LEU A 77 -4.36 -7.66 16.64
C LEU A 77 -5.75 -7.68 17.29
N SER A 78 -6.81 -7.39 16.52
CA SER A 78 -8.19 -7.38 17.02
C SER A 78 -8.83 -8.78 17.08
N LEU A 79 -8.24 -9.78 16.42
CA LEU A 79 -8.79 -11.13 16.37
C LEU A 79 -8.37 -11.96 17.59
N ALA A 80 -9.33 -12.66 18.20
CA ALA A 80 -9.09 -13.54 19.35
C ALA A 80 -8.14 -14.71 19.02
N ARG A 81 -8.03 -15.07 17.74
CA ARG A 81 -7.01 -15.98 17.21
C ARG A 81 -6.40 -15.32 15.97
N PRO A 82 -5.08 -15.02 15.97
CA PRO A 82 -4.42 -14.46 14.80
C PRO A 82 -4.56 -15.40 13.61
N GLU A 83 -5.08 -14.89 12.51
CA GLU A 83 -5.26 -15.67 11.29
C GLU A 83 -3.93 -15.66 10.52
N GLY A 84 -3.17 -16.76 10.59
CA GLY A 84 -1.86 -16.85 9.92
C GLY A 84 -1.92 -16.65 8.39
N LEU A 85 -3.11 -16.78 7.79
CA LEU A 85 -3.34 -16.57 6.35
C LEU A 85 -3.72 -15.13 5.99
N LEU A 86 -3.95 -14.24 6.96
CA LEU A 86 -4.37 -12.86 6.69
C LEU A 86 -3.31 -12.14 5.85
N THR A 87 -2.03 -12.28 6.20
CA THR A 87 -0.93 -11.61 5.48
C THR A 87 -0.81 -12.07 4.02
N LEU A 88 -1.21 -13.31 3.69
CA LEU A 88 -1.28 -13.78 2.30
C LEU A 88 -2.33 -13.00 1.50
N GLY A 89 -3.47 -12.67 2.11
CA GLY A 89 -4.46 -11.78 1.52
C GLY A 89 -3.86 -10.43 1.12
N HIS A 90 -3.05 -9.82 2.00
CA HIS A 90 -2.36 -8.57 1.67
C HIS A 90 -1.39 -8.76 0.51
N LEU A 91 -0.56 -9.81 0.55
CA LEU A 91 0.43 -10.12 -0.48
C LEU A 91 -0.21 -10.30 -1.87
N PHE A 92 -1.28 -11.09 -1.96
CA PHE A 92 -1.99 -11.33 -3.20
C PHE A 92 -2.77 -10.12 -3.71
N SER A 93 -3.02 -9.13 -2.86
CA SER A 93 -3.65 -7.85 -3.24
C SER A 93 -2.68 -6.81 -3.77
N LEU A 94 -1.37 -6.95 -3.48
CA LEU A 94 -0.33 -6.04 -3.97
C LEU A 94 -0.24 -5.90 -5.50
N PRO A 95 -0.46 -6.94 -6.33
CA PRO A 95 -0.52 -6.77 -7.78
C PRO A 95 -1.57 -5.75 -8.22
N GLY A 96 -2.75 -5.77 -7.59
CA GLY A 96 -3.79 -4.75 -7.80
C GLY A 96 -3.32 -3.36 -7.42
N ALA A 97 -2.68 -3.22 -6.26
CA ALA A 97 -2.10 -1.95 -5.83
C ALA A 97 -1.03 -1.44 -6.81
N ALA A 98 -0.19 -2.33 -7.33
CA ALA A 98 0.85 -2.01 -8.31
C ALA A 98 0.25 -1.51 -9.62
N ILE A 99 -0.77 -2.19 -10.15
CA ILE A 99 -1.49 -1.77 -11.37
C ILE A 99 -2.18 -0.42 -11.14
N GLY A 100 -2.91 -0.27 -10.04
CA GLY A 100 -3.60 0.97 -9.69
C GLY A 100 -2.64 2.15 -9.50
N THR A 101 -1.49 1.90 -8.86
CA THR A 101 -0.39 2.88 -8.74
C THR A 101 0.17 3.26 -10.10
N LEU A 102 0.40 2.29 -10.99
CA LEU A 102 0.92 2.56 -12.33
C LEU A 102 -0.07 3.42 -13.14
N ILE A 103 -1.35 3.07 -13.14
CA ILE A 103 -2.41 3.84 -13.82
C ILE A 103 -2.48 5.26 -13.22
N GLY A 104 -2.50 5.37 -11.90
CA GLY A 104 -2.48 6.66 -11.19
C GLY A 104 -1.28 7.51 -11.58
N ALA A 105 -0.09 6.92 -11.67
CA ALA A 105 1.14 7.62 -12.05
C ALA A 105 1.08 8.11 -13.51
N LEU A 106 0.52 7.32 -14.43
CA LEU A 106 0.35 7.71 -15.83
C LEU A 106 -0.65 8.86 -15.97
N LEU A 107 -1.75 8.83 -15.20
CA LEU A 107 -2.76 9.89 -15.18
C LEU A 107 -2.21 11.17 -14.54
N SER A 108 -1.39 11.05 -13.48
CA SER A 108 -0.86 12.20 -12.75
C SER A 108 0.05 13.07 -13.61
N ARG A 109 0.68 12.51 -14.65
CA ARG A 109 1.48 13.25 -15.66
C ARG A 109 0.67 14.28 -16.43
N ARG A 110 -0.64 14.11 -16.53
CA ARG A 110 -1.55 15.05 -17.23
C ARG A 110 -2.06 16.16 -16.31
N LEU A 111 -1.77 16.09 -15.02
CA LEU A 111 -2.25 17.05 -14.03
C LEU A 111 -1.18 18.10 -13.72
N SER A 112 -1.62 19.35 -13.61
CA SER A 112 -0.78 20.48 -13.18
C SER A 112 -0.79 20.70 -11.67
N ARG A 113 -1.77 20.13 -10.94
CA ARG A 113 -1.99 20.35 -9.51
C ARG A 113 -1.35 19.24 -8.67
N LEU A 114 -0.48 19.63 -7.74
CA LEU A 114 0.27 18.72 -6.85
C LEU A 114 -0.65 17.86 -5.96
N PHE A 115 -1.65 18.46 -5.34
CA PHE A 115 -2.59 17.71 -4.48
C PHE A 115 -3.42 16.69 -5.26
N SER A 116 -3.74 16.96 -6.52
CA SER A 116 -4.43 15.99 -7.37
C SER A 116 -3.53 14.81 -7.73
N ALA A 117 -2.22 15.03 -7.90
CA ALA A 117 -1.25 13.95 -8.07
C ALA A 117 -1.13 13.08 -6.81
N MET A 118 -1.06 13.70 -5.63
CA MET A 118 -1.07 12.98 -4.36
C MET A 118 -2.35 12.15 -4.18
N ALA A 119 -3.51 12.74 -4.47
CA ALA A 119 -4.80 12.06 -4.41
C ALA A 119 -4.86 10.88 -5.39
N LEU A 120 -4.33 11.01 -6.61
CA LEU A 120 -4.24 9.90 -7.56
C LEU A 120 -3.29 8.79 -7.08
N GLY A 121 -2.18 9.14 -6.44
CA GLY A 121 -1.27 8.14 -5.85
C GLY A 121 -1.95 7.34 -4.76
N PHE A 122 -2.64 8.04 -3.86
CA PHE A 122 -3.39 7.44 -2.76
C PHE A 122 -4.56 6.59 -3.27
N ALA A 123 -5.44 7.17 -4.08
CA ALA A 123 -6.63 6.51 -4.59
C ALA A 123 -6.28 5.38 -5.56
N GLY A 124 -5.31 5.57 -6.45
CA GLY A 124 -4.89 4.55 -7.40
C GLY A 124 -4.37 3.29 -6.69
N ALA A 125 -3.48 3.47 -5.70
CA ALA A 125 -2.97 2.36 -4.90
C ALA A 125 -4.09 1.66 -4.11
N LEU A 126 -4.93 2.40 -3.39
CA LEU A 126 -6.00 1.81 -2.58
C LEU A 126 -7.07 1.13 -3.42
N VAL A 127 -7.59 1.79 -4.46
CA VAL A 127 -8.63 1.21 -5.31
C VAL A 127 -8.11 -0.04 -5.99
N GLY A 128 -6.88 -0.01 -6.52
CA GLY A 128 -6.25 -1.19 -7.11
C GLY A 128 -6.10 -2.33 -6.10
N PHE A 129 -5.64 -2.01 -4.88
CA PHE A 129 -5.52 -2.98 -3.79
C PHE A 129 -6.87 -3.62 -3.45
N PHE A 130 -7.89 -2.81 -3.18
CA PHE A 130 -9.21 -3.29 -2.75
C PHE A 130 -9.95 -4.08 -3.83
N LEU A 131 -9.88 -3.65 -5.09
CA LEU A 131 -10.50 -4.40 -6.18
C LEU A 131 -9.89 -5.79 -6.32
N ASN A 132 -8.56 -5.88 -6.25
CA ASN A 132 -7.88 -7.16 -6.33
C ASN A 132 -8.09 -8.01 -5.06
N GLN A 133 -8.12 -7.38 -3.89
CA GLN A 133 -8.49 -8.03 -2.62
C GLN A 133 -9.86 -8.69 -2.71
N LEU A 134 -10.86 -7.98 -3.25
CA LEU A 134 -12.20 -8.52 -3.42
C LEU A 134 -12.20 -9.75 -4.33
N VAL A 135 -11.42 -9.74 -5.41
CA VAL A 135 -11.30 -10.91 -6.28
C VAL A 135 -10.62 -12.06 -5.55
N VAL A 136 -9.42 -11.85 -5.03
CA VAL A 136 -8.61 -12.88 -4.36
C VAL A 136 -9.37 -13.51 -3.19
N CYS A 137 -9.96 -12.69 -2.33
CA CYS A 137 -10.60 -13.15 -1.09
C CYS A 137 -11.98 -13.78 -1.28
N ASN A 138 -12.54 -13.71 -2.49
CA ASN A 138 -13.83 -14.34 -2.81
C ASN A 138 -13.71 -15.44 -3.86
N THR A 139 -12.54 -15.63 -4.49
CA THR A 139 -12.36 -16.63 -5.55
C THR A 139 -11.19 -17.57 -5.32
N LEU A 140 -10.10 -17.12 -4.71
CA LEU A 140 -8.86 -17.89 -4.56
C LEU A 140 -8.62 -18.38 -3.13
N MET A 141 -8.95 -17.56 -2.13
CA MET A 141 -8.74 -17.89 -0.73
C MET A 141 -9.73 -17.18 0.19
N TRP A 142 -9.95 -17.70 1.39
CA TRP A 142 -10.73 -17.02 2.42
C TRP A 142 -9.84 -16.08 3.24
N CYS A 143 -10.23 -14.80 3.34
CA CYS A 143 -9.47 -13.76 4.04
C CYS A 143 -10.18 -13.27 5.31
N GLY A 144 -11.08 -14.06 5.87
CA GLY A 144 -11.85 -13.70 7.08
C GLY A 144 -12.73 -12.48 6.84
N ALA A 145 -12.47 -11.39 7.56
CA ALA A 145 -13.25 -10.15 7.52
C ALA A 145 -13.30 -9.46 6.15
N PHE A 146 -12.42 -9.83 5.21
CA PHE A 146 -12.38 -9.26 3.85
C PHE A 146 -13.14 -10.08 2.80
N SER A 147 -13.64 -11.26 3.16
CA SER A 147 -14.45 -12.10 2.29
C SER A 147 -15.92 -11.76 2.46
N LEU A 148 -16.70 -11.84 1.38
CA LEU A 148 -18.14 -11.67 1.45
C LEU A 148 -18.76 -12.87 2.19
N PRO A 149 -19.82 -12.66 2.99
CA PRO A 149 -20.52 -13.75 3.63
C PRO A 149 -21.06 -14.71 2.57
N ALA A 150 -20.80 -16.01 2.74
CA ALA A 150 -21.46 -17.04 1.96
C ALA A 150 -22.97 -16.92 2.23
N ARG A 151 -23.75 -16.71 1.16
CA ARG A 151 -25.22 -16.73 1.23
C ARG A 151 -25.73 -18.14 1.49
#